data_AF-A0ABD0RNY4-F1
#
_entry.id   AF-A0ABD0RNY4-F1
#
_cell.length_a   1.000
_cell.length_b   1.000
_cell.length_c   1.000
_cell.angle_alpha   90.00
_cell.angle_beta   90.00
_cell.angle_gamma   90.00
#
_symmetry.space_group_name_H-M   'P 1'
#
loop_
_entity.id
_entity.type
_entity.pdbx_description
1 polymer ?
#
loop_
_entity_poly.entity_id
_entity_poly.type
_entity_poly.pdbx_seq_one_letter_code
_entity_poly.pdbx_strand_id
1 'polypeptide(L)' 'CMWSVCGIHDQGWAERPIFGKIRYMNYAGCKRKFDVAQFERKYAAVKETSKKDTKKPV' A
#
# COMPACT_ATOMS: atom_id res chain seq x y z
N CYS A 1 8.22 3.31 11.02
CA CYS A 1 6.98 4.09 10.78
C CYS A 1 7.25 5.58 10.59
N MET A 2 8.11 6.20 11.42
CA MET A 2 8.33 7.65 11.41
C MET A 2 8.86 8.24 10.10
N TRP A 3 9.64 7.49 9.32
CA TRP A 3 10.08 7.92 7.99
C TRP A 3 8.88 8.18 7.05
N SER A 4 7.90 7.27 7.01
CA SER A 4 6.77 7.35 6.09
C SER A 4 5.72 8.40 6.48
N VAL A 5 5.51 8.61 7.79
CA VAL A 5 4.43 9.46 8.30
C VAL A 5 4.93 10.87 8.63
N CYS A 6 6.11 10.98 9.23
CA CYS A 6 6.66 12.26 9.70
C CYS A 6 7.92 12.68 8.93
N GLY A 7 8.40 11.90 7.96
CA GLY A 7 9.55 12.27 7.15
C GLY A 7 10.89 12.21 7.88
N ILE A 8 11.00 11.47 8.99
CA ILE A 8 12.30 11.31 9.68
C ILE A 8 13.29 10.64 8.72
N HIS A 9 14.43 11.28 8.47
CA HIS A 9 15.44 10.89 7.47
C HIS A 9 14.98 10.97 6.00
N ASP A 10 13.96 11.77 5.70
CA ASP A 10 13.58 12.16 4.34
C ASP A 10 13.75 13.67 4.14
N GLN A 11 13.78 14.11 2.89
CA GLN A 11 13.74 15.53 2.53
C GLN A 11 12.30 16.03 2.38
N GLY A 12 12.11 17.35 2.35
CA GLY A 12 10.82 17.97 2.05
C GLY A 12 10.44 17.85 0.57
N TRP A 13 9.15 17.64 0.31
CA TRP A 13 8.56 17.54 -1.04
C TRP A 13 7.58 18.69 -1.31
N ALA A 14 7.07 18.75 -2.54
CA ALA A 14 6.04 19.71 -2.93
C ALA A 14 4.80 19.60 -2.01
N GLU A 15 4.31 20.75 -1.55
CA GLU A 15 3.24 20.82 -0.59
C GLU A 15 1.90 20.34 -1.16
N ARG A 16 1.16 19.55 -0.38
CA ARG A 16 -0.15 18.99 -0.75
C ARG A 16 -1.11 19.01 0.44
N PRO A 17 -2.43 19.13 0.18
CA PRO A 17 -3.43 18.97 1.23
C PRO A 17 -3.25 17.65 1.98
N ILE A 18 -3.49 17.67 3.29
CA ILE A 18 -3.38 16.53 4.22
C ILE A 18 -1.91 16.13 4.51
N PHE A 19 -1.09 15.94 3.48
CA PHE A 19 0.28 15.45 3.63
C PHE A 19 1.32 16.54 3.93
N GLY A 20 0.98 17.82 3.68
CA GLY A 20 1.95 18.91 3.76
C GLY A 20 3.11 18.65 2.80
N LYS A 21 4.35 18.71 3.30
CA LYS A 21 5.59 18.46 2.54
C LYS A 21 6.11 17.01 2.65
N ILE A 22 5.33 16.11 3.24
CA ILE A 22 5.72 14.70 3.35
C ILE A 22 5.69 14.05 1.95
N ARG A 23 6.60 13.09 1.72
CA ARG A 23 6.68 12.33 0.47
C ARG A 23 5.32 11.71 0.13
N TYR A 24 4.81 12.03 -1.05
CA TYR A 24 3.56 11.49 -1.56
C TYR A 24 3.79 10.33 -2.53
N MET A 25 3.15 9.20 -2.28
CA MET A 25 3.09 8.04 -3.19
C MET A 25 1.62 7.74 -3.48
N ASN A 26 1.30 7.50 -4.75
CA ASN A 26 -0.07 7.21 -5.17
C ASN A 26 -0.15 5.98 -6.07
N TYR A 27 -1.37 5.49 -6.26
CA TYR A 27 -1.64 4.27 -7.00
C TYR A 27 -1.18 4.35 -8.47
N ALA A 28 -1.46 5.46 -9.16
CA ALA A 28 -1.00 5.69 -10.53
C ALA A 28 0.53 5.70 -10.64
N GLY A 29 1.23 6.22 -9.63
CA GLY A 29 2.68 6.18 -9.51
C GLY A 29 3.22 4.75 -9.39
N CYS A 30 2.56 3.90 -8.62
CA CYS A 30 2.90 2.48 -8.53
C CYS A 30 2.73 1.74 -9.86
N LYS A 31 1.62 1.98 -10.59
CA LYS A 31 1.37 1.36 -11.91
C LYS A 31 2.45 1.64 -12.94
N ARG A 32 3.11 2.81 -12.86
CA ARG A 32 4.20 3.16 -13.77
C ARG A 32 5.52 2.46 -13.43
N LYS A 33 5.65 1.90 -12.21
CA LYS A 33 6.89 1.28 -11.71
C LYS A 33 6.87 -0.24 -11.77
N PHE A 34 5.72 -0.87 -11.57
CA PHE A 34 5.59 -2.33 -11.59
C PHE A 34 4.15 -2.77 -11.91
N ASP A 35 3.97 -4.05 -12.23
CA ASP A 35 2.64 -4.65 -12.42
C ASP A 35 1.91 -4.81 -11.07
N VAL A 36 1.16 -3.77 -10.72
CA VAL A 36 0.33 -3.72 -9.52
C VAL A 36 -0.78 -4.77 -9.56
N ALA A 37 -1.35 -5.05 -10.73
CA ALA A 37 -2.47 -6.00 -10.85
C ALA A 37 -2.00 -7.44 -10.63
N GLN A 38 -0.80 -7.80 -11.09
CA GLN A 38 -0.18 -9.10 -10.77
C GLN A 38 0.08 -9.23 -9.27
N PHE A 39 0.60 -8.18 -8.63
CA PHE A 39 0.82 -8.16 -7.17
C PHE A 39 -0.50 -8.34 -6.41
N GLU A 40 -1.54 -7.59 -6.77
CA GLU A 40 -2.87 -7.72 -6.17
C GLU A 40 -3.41 -9.15 -6.31
N ARG A 41 -3.36 -9.74 -7.52
CA ARG A 41 -3.83 -11.12 -7.75
C ARG A 41 -3.09 -12.15 -6.89
N LYS A 42 -1.76 -12.03 -6.79
CA LYS A 42 -0.91 -12.93 -6.00
C LYS A 42 -1.36 -13.00 -4.54
N TYR A 43 -1.77 -11.88 -3.96
CA TYR A 43 -2.12 -11.80 -2.54
C TYR A 43 -3.63 -11.74 -2.28
N ALA A 44 -4.46 -11.49 -3.29
CA ALA A 44 -5.93 -11.58 -3.19
C ALA A 44 -6.38 -13.02 -2.94
N ALA A 45 -5.72 -14.01 -3.54
CA ALA A 45 -6.04 -15.43 -3.35
C ALA A 45 -5.82 -15.91 -1.89
N VAL A 46 -4.94 -15.25 -1.14
CA VAL A 46 -4.71 -15.56 0.28
C VAL A 46 -5.94 -15.21 1.13
N LYS A 47 -6.75 -14.22 0.73
CA LYS A 47 -8.02 -13.93 1.44
C LYS A 47 -9.06 -15.03 1.26
N GLU A 48 -9.11 -15.68 0.11
CA GLU A 48 -10.09 -16.73 -0.18
C GLU A 48 -9.74 -18.04 0.55
N THR A 49 -8.45 -18.38 0.67
CA THR A 49 -8.03 -19.53 1.49
C THR A 49 -8.29 -19.29 2.98
N SER A 50 -8.02 -18.10 3.53
CA SER A 50 -8.31 -17.80 4.93
C SER A 50 -9.82 -17.79 5.27
N LYS A 51 -10.69 -17.49 4.30
CA LYS A 51 -12.16 -17.49 4.51
C LYS A 51 -12.75 -18.91 4.50
N LYS A 52 -12.08 -19.88 3.85
CA LYS A 52 -12.48 -21.29 3.85
C LYS A 52 -12.21 -21.98 5.20
N ASP A 53 -11.11 -21.64 5.86
CA ASP A 53 -10.73 -22.25 7.15
C ASP A 53 -11.64 -21.85 8.31
N THR A 54 -12.29 -20.67 8.24
CA THR A 54 -13.26 -20.22 9.27
C THR A 54 -14.66 -20.79 9.08
N LYS A 55 -14.93 -21.48 7.97
CA LYS A 55 -16.27 -21.98 7.61
C LYS A 55 -16.33 -23.51 7.56
N LYS A 56 -15.49 -24.20 8.35
CA LYS A 56 -15.64 -25.63 8.61
C LYS A 56 -16.76 -25.79 9.66
N PRO A 57 -17.93 -26.33 9.32
CA PRO A 57 -18.89 -26.70 10.36
C PRO A 57 -18.25 -27.79 11.22
N VAL A 58 -18.48 -27.70 12.53
CA VAL A 58 -18.21 -28.78 13.49
C VAL A 58 -18.99 -30.01 13.08
#